data_AF-A0A520AVV5-F1
#
_entry.id   AF-A0A520AVV5-F1
#
_cell.length_a   1.000
_cell.length_b   1.000
_cell.length_c   1.000
_cell.angle_alpha   90.00
_cell.angle_beta   90.00
_cell.angle_gamma   90.00
#
_symmetry.space_group_name_H-M   'P 1'
#
loop_
_entity.id
_entity.type
_entity.pdbx_description
1 polymer ?
#
loop_
_entity_poly.entity_id
_entity_poly.type
_entity_poly.pdbx_seq_one_letter_code
_entity_poly.pdbx_strand_id
1 'polypeptide(L)'
;MNNSPTTVILCGTNETIPSDILDLLLTQARRGCGRLMVVDEGSQLARLHAAQDTDFLLDPAIGNWDFFADHLTQHEIACAGEAILRSDAVAPGIYNAVSCVLAEMLSELAAKPGARLRDVSERVRAFGYESMADAMRLNIDLAADTRAGWMALARLQEDAGRFAAGTSSTTTSIRRWLTTSPRSVLFLTAGAGVNDGACRSVQAAIDCVARLEVNAGREVQIVQIHSASASGTSLRDVSPPSVPWQARTEGRC
;
A
#
# COMPACT_ATOMS: atom_id res chain seq x y z
N MET A 1 24.62 -18.63 -14.42
CA MET A 1 23.50 -17.68 -14.36
C MET A 1 23.11 -17.56 -12.91
N ASN A 2 23.32 -16.40 -12.29
CA ASN A 2 22.83 -16.15 -10.94
C ASN A 2 21.30 -16.02 -11.04
N ASN A 3 20.57 -17.11 -10.82
CA ASN A 3 19.13 -17.06 -10.63
C ASN A 3 18.87 -16.48 -9.24
N SER A 4 19.00 -15.17 -9.10
CA SER A 4 18.50 -14.49 -7.91
C SER A 4 17.01 -14.83 -7.78
N PRO A 5 16.54 -15.26 -6.60
CA PRO A 5 15.13 -15.56 -6.43
C PRO A 5 14.29 -14.30 -6.70
N THR A 6 13.32 -14.42 -7.61
CA THR A 6 12.45 -13.32 -8.01
C THR A 6 11.12 -13.39 -7.26
N THR A 7 10.62 -12.23 -6.83
CA THR A 7 9.24 -12.05 -6.36
C THR A 7 8.44 -11.31 -7.42
N VAL A 8 7.35 -11.93 -7.87
CA VAL A 8 6.41 -11.31 -8.80
C VAL A 8 5.22 -10.77 -8.01
N ILE A 9 4.87 -9.51 -8.24
CA ILE A 9 3.64 -8.88 -7.77
C ILE A 9 2.75 -8.70 -9.00
N LEU A 10 1.72 -9.53 -9.10
CA LEU A 10 0.78 -9.56 -10.22
C LEU A 10 -0.50 -8.81 -9.85
N CYS A 11 -0.79 -7.71 -10.53
CA CYS A 11 -1.99 -6.91 -10.31
C CYS A 11 -2.99 -7.07 -11.45
N GLY A 12 -4.26 -7.26 -11.10
CA GLY A 12 -5.35 -7.27 -12.05
C GLY A 12 -6.60 -7.98 -11.55
N THR A 13 -7.45 -8.33 -12.51
CA THR A 13 -8.73 -9.01 -12.32
C THR A 13 -8.71 -10.35 -13.06
N ASN A 14 -9.75 -11.17 -12.87
CA ASN A 14 -9.94 -12.40 -13.63
C ASN A 14 -10.19 -12.14 -15.13
N GLU A 15 -10.56 -10.90 -15.49
CA GLU A 15 -10.77 -10.49 -16.89
C GLU A 15 -9.48 -9.96 -17.53
N THR A 16 -8.59 -9.35 -16.74
CA THR A 16 -7.36 -8.75 -17.28
C THR A 16 -6.17 -9.70 -17.26
N ILE A 17 -6.10 -10.61 -16.30
CA ILE A 17 -4.99 -11.57 -16.18
C ILE A 17 -5.33 -12.81 -17.02
N PRO A 18 -4.54 -13.16 -18.05
CA PRO A 18 -4.72 -14.41 -18.78
C PRO A 18 -4.61 -15.63 -17.84
N SER A 19 -5.56 -16.55 -17.93
CA SER A 19 -5.66 -17.68 -17.01
C SER A 19 -4.44 -18.60 -17.05
N ASP A 20 -3.87 -18.80 -18.24
CA ASP A 20 -2.66 -19.60 -18.45
C ASP A 20 -1.42 -18.99 -17.78
N ILE A 21 -1.30 -17.66 -17.80
CA ILE A 21 -0.25 -16.92 -17.09
C ILE A 21 -0.44 -17.02 -15.58
N LEU A 22 -1.66 -16.84 -15.07
CA LEU A 22 -1.95 -16.96 -13.65
C LEU A 22 -1.64 -18.38 -13.14
N ASP A 23 -2.10 -19.41 -13.84
CA ASP A 23 -1.85 -20.81 -13.48
C ASP A 23 -0.37 -21.17 -13.52
N LEU A 24 0.37 -20.66 -14.50
CA LEU A 24 1.81 -20.84 -14.60
C LEU A 24 2.53 -20.24 -13.38
N LEU A 25 2.24 -18.98 -13.04
CA LEU A 25 2.87 -18.27 -11.92
C LEU A 25 2.52 -18.92 -10.57
N LEU A 26 1.26 -19.30 -10.37
CA LEU A 26 0.82 -20.04 -9.18
C LEU A 26 1.58 -21.37 -9.04
N THR A 27 1.70 -22.11 -10.15
CA THR A 27 2.42 -23.39 -10.17
C THR A 27 3.91 -23.21 -9.85
N GLN A 28 4.55 -22.19 -10.43
CA GLN A 28 5.96 -21.89 -10.18
C GLN A 28 6.21 -21.49 -8.72
N ALA A 29 5.40 -20.57 -8.17
CA ALA A 29 5.51 -20.13 -6.78
C ALA A 29 5.33 -21.30 -5.81
N ARG A 30 4.33 -22.15 -6.01
CA ARG A 30 4.07 -23.32 -5.15
C ARG A 30 5.14 -24.42 -5.26
N ARG A 31 5.89 -24.46 -6.37
CA ARG A 31 7.09 -25.32 -6.52
C ARG A 31 8.33 -24.71 -5.86
N GLY A 32 8.28 -23.44 -5.44
CA GLY A 32 9.39 -22.70 -4.84
C GLY A 32 10.32 -22.07 -5.89
N CYS A 33 9.85 -21.90 -7.12
CA CYS A 33 10.59 -21.27 -8.22
C CYS A 33 10.43 -19.73 -8.22
N GLY A 34 10.51 -19.12 -7.04
CA GLY A 34 10.19 -17.70 -6.80
C GLY A 34 8.98 -17.53 -5.89
N ARG A 35 8.60 -16.27 -5.64
CA ARG A 35 7.41 -15.93 -4.85
C ARG A 35 6.41 -15.17 -5.71
N LEU A 36 5.15 -15.29 -5.32
CA LEU A 36 4.05 -14.60 -5.97
C LEU A 36 3.19 -13.90 -4.93
N MET A 37 2.95 -12.62 -5.18
CA MET A 37 1.85 -11.87 -4.60
C MET A 37 0.84 -11.60 -5.72
N VAL A 38 -0.44 -11.90 -5.48
CA VAL A 38 -1.53 -11.57 -6.40
C VAL A 38 -2.35 -10.45 -5.78
N VAL A 39 -2.36 -9.29 -6.42
CA VAL A 39 -3.19 -8.14 -6.05
C VAL A 39 -4.49 -8.22 -6.86
N ASP A 40 -5.55 -8.63 -6.18
CA ASP A 40 -6.88 -8.83 -6.75
C ASP A 40 -7.70 -7.54 -6.75
N GLU A 41 -7.84 -6.94 -7.91
CA GLU A 41 -8.54 -5.66 -8.16
C GLU A 41 -10.06 -5.82 -8.31
N GLY A 42 -10.65 -6.93 -7.82
CA GLY A 42 -12.10 -7.04 -7.66
C GLY A 42 -12.75 -8.29 -8.27
N SER A 43 -12.01 -9.37 -8.49
CA SER A 43 -12.51 -10.64 -9.05
C SER A 43 -12.56 -11.81 -8.07
N GLN A 44 -12.22 -11.60 -6.81
CA GLN A 44 -12.17 -12.67 -5.79
C GLN A 44 -11.18 -13.78 -6.19
N LEU A 45 -10.02 -13.42 -6.76
CA LEU A 45 -9.00 -14.37 -7.21
C LEU A 45 -8.52 -15.29 -6.09
N ALA A 46 -8.46 -14.79 -4.85
CA ALA A 46 -8.15 -15.62 -3.69
C ALA A 46 -9.17 -16.75 -3.50
N ARG A 47 -10.47 -16.46 -3.66
CA ARG A 47 -11.54 -17.45 -3.54
C ARG A 47 -11.46 -18.53 -4.62
N LEU A 48 -11.02 -18.16 -5.82
CA LEU A 48 -10.94 -19.05 -6.98
C LEU A 48 -9.68 -19.91 -6.97
N HIS A 49 -8.54 -19.36 -6.52
CA HIS A 49 -7.23 -19.96 -6.75
C HIS A 49 -6.43 -20.27 -5.49
N ALA A 50 -6.75 -19.70 -4.32
CA ALA A 50 -5.92 -19.89 -3.12
C ALA A 50 -6.04 -21.32 -2.57
N ALA A 51 -4.91 -21.89 -2.19
CA ALA A 51 -4.85 -23.14 -1.44
C ALA A 51 -4.92 -22.82 0.07
N GLN A 52 -6.02 -23.20 0.72
CA GLN A 52 -6.38 -22.76 2.07
C GLN A 52 -5.31 -23.04 3.15
N ASP A 53 -4.57 -24.15 3.02
CA ASP A 53 -3.60 -24.58 4.03
C ASP A 53 -2.20 -24.01 3.81
N THR A 54 -1.93 -23.41 2.64
CA THR A 54 -0.57 -23.00 2.25
C THR A 54 -0.46 -21.53 1.91
N ASP A 55 -1.50 -20.93 1.37
CA ASP A 55 -1.48 -19.55 0.89
C ASP A 55 -1.99 -18.57 1.95
N PHE A 56 -1.57 -17.31 1.83
CA PHE A 56 -1.93 -16.24 2.74
C PHE A 56 -2.94 -15.31 2.07
N LEU A 57 -3.87 -14.78 2.86
CA LEU A 57 -4.84 -13.77 2.43
C LEU A 57 -4.65 -12.50 3.26
N LEU A 58 -4.34 -11.40 2.60
CA LEU A 58 -4.41 -10.05 3.16
C LEU A 58 -5.62 -9.36 2.53
N ASP A 59 -6.57 -8.98 3.37
CA ASP A 59 -7.77 -8.27 2.96
C ASP A 59 -7.96 -7.06 3.90
N PRO A 60 -7.62 -5.85 3.41
CA PRO A 60 -7.79 -4.61 4.17
C PRO A 60 -9.23 -4.34 4.57
N ALA A 61 -10.23 -4.80 3.79
CA ALA A 61 -11.65 -4.55 4.06
C ALA A 61 -12.16 -5.32 5.27
N ILE A 62 -11.52 -6.44 5.63
CA ILE A 62 -11.78 -7.16 6.88
C ILE A 62 -10.79 -6.81 7.99
N GLY A 63 -9.80 -5.95 7.70
CA GLY A 63 -8.82 -5.46 8.68
C GLY A 63 -7.92 -6.54 9.26
N ASN A 64 -7.55 -7.56 8.46
CA ASN A 64 -6.72 -8.67 8.93
C ASN A 64 -5.21 -8.40 8.81
N TRP A 65 -4.77 -7.24 8.33
CA TRP A 65 -3.35 -6.94 8.18
C TRP A 65 -2.70 -6.56 9.53
N ASP A 66 -1.63 -7.26 9.89
CA ASP A 66 -0.72 -6.90 10.98
C ASP A 66 0.29 -5.81 10.54
N PHE A 67 -0.24 -4.61 10.30
CA PHE A 67 0.50 -3.48 9.72
C PHE A 67 1.77 -3.12 10.50
N PHE A 68 1.69 -3.05 11.83
CA PHE A 68 2.82 -2.62 12.67
C PHE A 68 3.86 -3.72 12.84
N ALA A 69 3.50 -5.01 12.75
CA ALA A 69 4.50 -6.08 12.67
C ALA A 69 5.32 -6.00 11.36
N ASP A 70 4.74 -5.43 10.30
CA ASP A 70 5.40 -5.30 9.00
C ASP A 70 6.23 -4.00 8.85
N HIS A 71 6.00 -2.99 9.70
CA HIS A 71 6.72 -1.70 9.71
C HIS A 71 7.35 -1.43 11.08
N LEU A 72 8.63 -1.76 11.23
CA LEU A 72 9.34 -1.78 12.51
C LEU A 72 10.12 -0.51 12.80
N THR A 73 10.52 0.23 11.76
CA THR A 73 11.31 1.47 11.92
C THR A 73 10.45 2.71 11.66
N GLN A 74 10.85 3.84 12.26
CA GLN A 74 10.19 5.12 12.01
C GLN A 74 10.19 5.49 10.52
N HIS A 75 11.27 5.19 9.80
CA HIS A 75 11.34 5.41 8.37
C HIS A 75 10.34 4.55 7.59
N GLU A 76 10.23 3.26 7.93
CA GLU A 76 9.25 2.36 7.31
C GLU A 76 7.81 2.83 7.55
N ILE A 77 7.52 3.31 8.76
CA ILE A 77 6.21 3.86 9.13
C ILE A 77 5.89 5.12 8.32
N ALA A 78 6.85 6.05 8.20
CA ALA A 78 6.65 7.27 7.42
C ALA A 78 6.37 6.97 5.94
N CYS A 79 7.16 6.08 5.31
CA CYS A 79 6.93 5.67 3.92
C CYS A 79 5.57 4.99 3.73
N ALA A 80 5.12 4.20 4.72
CA ALA A 80 3.81 3.58 4.66
C ALA A 80 2.67 4.62 4.77
N GLY A 81 2.84 5.64 5.60
CA GLY A 81 1.92 6.79 5.67
C GLY A 81 1.81 7.54 4.34
N GLU A 82 2.95 7.81 3.69
CA GLU A 82 2.97 8.41 2.36
C GLU A 82 2.27 7.53 1.30
N ALA A 83 2.49 6.21 1.34
CA ALA A 83 1.83 5.27 0.44
C ALA A 83 0.30 5.25 0.63
N ILE A 84 -0.18 5.38 1.86
CA ILE A 84 -1.63 5.50 2.18
C ILE A 84 -2.23 6.78 1.58
N LEU A 85 -1.49 7.89 1.63
CA LEU A 85 -1.94 9.21 1.18
C LEU A 85 -1.72 9.46 -0.31
N ARG A 86 -1.07 8.53 -1.02
CA ARG A 86 -0.60 8.74 -2.40
C ARG A 86 -1.77 9.12 -3.32
N SER A 87 -1.69 10.34 -3.87
CA SER A 87 -2.67 10.89 -4.80
C SER A 87 -2.09 12.06 -5.57
N ASP A 88 -2.20 12.01 -6.89
CA ASP A 88 -1.63 13.03 -7.79
C ASP A 88 -2.38 14.38 -7.76
N ALA A 89 -3.57 14.42 -7.15
CA ALA A 89 -4.44 15.60 -7.13
C ALA A 89 -4.19 16.57 -5.95
N VAL A 90 -3.24 16.29 -5.06
CA VAL A 90 -3.04 17.08 -3.83
C VAL A 90 -1.86 18.04 -3.97
N ALA A 91 -2.07 19.31 -3.60
CA ALA A 91 -1.00 20.30 -3.60
C ALA A 91 0.16 19.88 -2.65
N PRO A 92 1.44 20.06 -3.04
CA PRO A 92 2.58 19.55 -2.27
C PRO A 92 2.61 19.99 -0.80
N GLY A 93 2.25 21.25 -0.51
CA GLY A 93 2.22 21.76 0.86
C GLY A 93 1.18 21.04 1.75
N ILE A 94 0.01 20.72 1.18
CA ILE A 94 -1.03 19.95 1.87
C ILE A 94 -0.57 18.50 2.05
N TYR A 95 -0.05 17.89 0.99
CA TYR A 95 0.43 16.50 1.03
C TYR A 95 1.52 16.30 2.08
N ASN A 96 2.51 17.21 2.15
CA ASN A 96 3.59 17.13 3.13
C ASN A 96 3.07 17.24 4.56
N ALA A 97 2.16 18.18 4.84
CA ALA A 97 1.58 18.35 6.16
C ALA A 97 0.80 17.11 6.61
N VAL A 98 -0.08 16.59 5.74
CA VAL A 98 -0.89 15.41 6.03
C VAL A 98 -0.01 14.17 6.21
N SER A 99 1.07 14.05 5.42
CA SER A 99 2.06 12.96 5.56
C SER A 99 2.78 13.01 6.90
N CYS A 100 3.25 14.18 7.34
CA CYS A 100 3.89 14.33 8.65
C CYS A 100 2.93 13.97 9.79
N VAL A 101 1.70 14.51 9.76
CA VAL A 101 0.68 14.23 10.78
C VAL A 101 0.35 12.75 10.84
N LEU A 102 0.14 12.08 9.70
CA LEU A 102 -0.15 10.65 9.67
C LEU A 102 1.05 9.82 10.16
N ALA A 103 2.27 10.17 9.78
CA ALA A 103 3.48 9.47 10.22
C ALA A 103 3.68 9.55 11.75
N GLU A 104 3.39 10.70 12.36
CA GLU A 104 3.41 10.86 13.82
C GLU A 104 2.34 9.98 14.49
N MET A 105 1.10 10.01 14.00
CA MET A 105 0.03 9.16 14.53
C MET A 105 0.36 7.67 14.44
N LEU A 106 0.90 7.22 13.31
CA LEU A 106 1.32 5.83 13.13
C LEU A 106 2.48 5.48 14.07
N SER A 107 3.47 6.36 14.23
CA SER A 107 4.62 6.12 15.10
C SER A 107 4.20 6.00 16.57
N GLU A 108 3.28 6.84 17.04
CA GLU A 108 2.74 6.74 18.39
C GLU A 108 1.93 5.46 18.63
N LEU A 109 1.18 5.01 17.62
CA LEU A 109 0.39 3.79 17.72
C LEU A 109 1.26 2.53 17.64
N ALA A 110 2.36 2.56 16.89
CA ALA A 110 3.32 1.46 16.82
C ALA A 110 3.93 1.10 18.19
N ALA A 111 4.00 2.06 19.11
CA ALA A 111 4.47 1.84 20.48
C ALA A 111 3.44 1.10 21.37
N LYS A 112 2.18 0.94 20.94
CA LYS A 112 1.11 0.31 21.71
C LYS A 112 0.96 -1.16 21.34
N PRO A 113 1.04 -2.10 22.30
CA PRO A 113 0.84 -3.52 22.02
C PRO A 113 -0.55 -3.79 21.42
N GLY A 114 -0.58 -4.53 20.31
CA GLY A 114 -1.82 -4.94 19.66
C GLY A 114 -2.52 -3.84 18.83
N ALA A 115 -1.89 -2.69 18.63
CA ALA A 115 -2.41 -1.64 17.75
C ALA A 115 -2.62 -2.16 16.32
N ARG A 116 -3.63 -1.59 15.65
CA ARG A 116 -4.04 -1.91 14.28
C ARG A 116 -4.34 -0.64 13.50
N LEU A 117 -4.51 -0.77 12.19
CA LEU A 117 -4.93 0.36 11.34
C LEU A 117 -6.27 0.98 11.78
N ARG A 118 -7.17 0.20 12.38
CA ARG A 118 -8.40 0.74 12.98
C ARG A 118 -8.13 1.85 14.01
N ASP A 119 -7.12 1.66 14.88
CA ASP A 119 -6.77 2.64 15.91
C ASP A 119 -6.26 3.94 15.27
N VAL A 120 -5.59 3.84 14.11
CA VAL A 120 -5.19 4.99 13.29
C VAL A 120 -6.43 5.74 12.81
N SER A 121 -7.43 5.03 12.27
CA SER A 121 -8.69 5.65 11.83
C SER A 121 -9.50 6.28 12.95
N GLU A 122 -9.50 5.71 14.15
CA GLU A 122 -10.13 6.32 15.33
C GLU A 122 -9.41 7.63 15.70
N ARG A 123 -8.08 7.63 15.69
CA ARG A 123 -7.29 8.83 15.97
C ARG A 123 -7.44 9.92 14.90
N VAL A 124 -7.40 9.54 13.63
CA VAL A 124 -7.59 10.44 12.48
C VAL A 124 -8.97 11.09 12.51
N ARG A 125 -10.03 10.33 12.82
CA ARG A 125 -11.39 10.88 12.93
C ARG A 125 -11.56 11.81 14.13
N ALA A 126 -10.82 11.59 15.20
CA ALA A 126 -10.78 12.49 16.35
C ALA A 126 -9.88 13.72 16.14
N PHE A 127 -9.08 13.77 15.07
CA PHE A 127 -8.19 14.89 14.79
C PHE A 127 -8.98 16.14 14.40
N GLY A 128 -8.69 17.24 15.09
CA GLY A 128 -9.40 18.50 14.94
C GLY A 128 -8.72 19.48 13.98
N TYR A 129 -9.49 20.49 13.56
CA TYR A 129 -8.99 21.57 12.71
C TYR A 129 -7.87 22.37 13.37
N GLU A 130 -8.00 22.71 14.66
CA GLU A 130 -6.98 23.48 15.40
C GLU A 130 -5.62 22.77 15.37
N SER A 131 -5.58 21.47 15.65
CA SER A 131 -4.35 20.67 15.58
C SER A 131 -3.77 20.60 14.16
N MET A 132 -4.62 20.56 13.13
CA MET A 132 -4.15 20.61 11.74
C MET A 132 -3.58 21.99 11.39
N ALA A 133 -4.23 23.07 11.82
CA ALA A 133 -3.76 24.43 11.59
C ALA A 133 -2.41 24.67 12.27
N ASP A 134 -2.24 24.17 13.49
CA ASP A 134 -0.97 24.20 14.23
C ASP A 134 0.13 23.41 13.50
N ALA A 135 -0.17 22.18 13.06
CA ALA A 135 0.77 21.34 12.32
C ALA A 135 1.25 22.00 11.01
N MET A 136 0.35 22.74 10.35
CA MET A 136 0.62 23.47 9.12
C MET A 136 1.18 24.89 9.33
N ARG A 137 1.22 25.39 10.58
CA ARG A 137 1.62 26.76 10.94
C ARG A 137 0.83 27.84 10.18
N LEU A 138 -0.49 27.64 10.10
CA LEU A 138 -1.39 28.52 9.34
C LEU A 138 -1.70 29.82 10.08
N ASN A 139 -1.88 30.90 9.32
CA ASN A 139 -2.50 32.11 9.83
C ASN A 139 -4.03 32.04 9.64
N ILE A 140 -4.75 31.76 10.73
CA ILE A 140 -6.22 31.57 10.70
C ILE A 140 -7.00 32.83 10.30
N ASP A 141 -6.39 34.01 10.34
CA ASP A 141 -7.01 35.25 9.86
C ASP A 141 -6.99 35.35 8.32
N LEU A 142 -6.20 34.51 7.64
CA LEU A 142 -6.16 34.43 6.18
C LEU A 142 -7.15 33.37 5.68
N ALA A 143 -8.10 33.78 4.85
CA ALA A 143 -9.09 32.87 4.27
C ALA A 143 -8.47 31.75 3.41
N ALA A 144 -7.33 32.01 2.77
CA ALA A 144 -6.60 31.01 1.98
C ALA A 144 -6.00 29.91 2.87
N ASP A 145 -5.35 30.30 3.95
CA ASP A 145 -4.79 29.39 4.96
C ASP A 145 -5.91 28.59 5.63
N THR A 146 -7.01 29.27 5.99
CA THR A 146 -8.18 28.59 6.56
C THR A 146 -8.69 27.47 5.66
N ARG A 147 -8.82 27.75 4.35
CA ARG A 147 -9.22 26.76 3.35
C ARG A 147 -8.20 25.61 3.24
N ALA A 148 -6.91 25.91 3.23
CA ALA A 148 -5.86 24.89 3.17
C ALA A 148 -5.90 23.93 4.37
N GLY A 149 -6.12 24.45 5.58
CA GLY A 149 -6.26 23.62 6.78
C GLY A 149 -7.46 22.68 6.72
N TRP A 150 -8.62 23.15 6.25
CA TRP A 150 -9.81 22.31 6.07
C TRP A 150 -9.60 21.25 4.98
N MET A 151 -8.95 21.62 3.87
CA MET A 151 -8.61 20.66 2.81
C MET A 151 -7.65 19.58 3.33
N ALA A 152 -6.63 19.95 4.09
CA ALA A 152 -5.69 19.00 4.69
C ALA A 152 -6.39 18.05 5.67
N LEU A 153 -7.24 18.57 6.55
CA LEU A 153 -8.00 17.75 7.49
C LEU A 153 -8.95 16.78 6.79
N ALA A 154 -9.73 17.28 5.82
CA ALA A 154 -10.65 16.46 5.04
C ALA A 154 -9.89 15.35 4.31
N ARG A 155 -8.72 15.67 3.75
CA ARG A 155 -7.87 14.70 3.06
C ARG A 155 -7.35 13.60 3.99
N LEU A 156 -6.83 13.98 5.16
CA LEU A 156 -6.37 13.02 6.17
C LEU A 156 -7.50 12.06 6.56
N GLN A 157 -8.69 12.61 6.82
CA GLN A 157 -9.86 11.83 7.24
C GLN A 157 -10.42 10.95 6.13
N GLU A 158 -10.38 11.41 4.88
CA GLU A 158 -10.81 10.63 3.72
C GLU A 158 -9.92 9.41 3.50
N ASP A 159 -8.59 9.60 3.54
CA ASP A 159 -7.63 8.56 3.19
C ASP A 159 -7.30 7.59 4.33
N ALA A 160 -7.26 8.08 5.58
CA ALA A 160 -6.82 7.29 6.73
C ALA A 160 -7.90 7.11 7.81
N GLY A 161 -9.10 7.65 7.61
CA GLY A 161 -10.19 7.61 8.60
C GLY A 161 -11.14 6.41 8.50
N ARG A 162 -10.93 5.48 7.56
CA ARG A 162 -11.90 4.42 7.23
C ARG A 162 -11.32 3.00 7.19
N PHE A 163 -10.22 2.73 7.88
CA PHE A 163 -9.69 1.38 7.99
C PHE A 163 -10.65 0.46 8.76
N ALA A 164 -10.74 -0.78 8.29
CA ALA A 164 -11.66 -1.75 8.83
C ALA A 164 -11.33 -2.13 10.28
N ALA A 165 -12.38 -2.47 11.01
CA ALA A 165 -12.36 -2.83 12.41
C ALA A 165 -11.52 -4.07 12.77
N GLY A 166 -11.23 -4.92 11.79
CA GLY A 166 -10.83 -6.30 12.04
C GLY A 166 -12.05 -7.20 12.27
N THR A 167 -12.06 -8.37 11.66
CA THR A 167 -12.94 -9.48 12.08
C THR A 167 -12.19 -10.40 13.04
N SER A 168 -12.83 -11.41 13.62
CA SER A 168 -12.16 -12.44 14.43
C SER A 168 -11.23 -13.35 13.61
N SER A 169 -10.98 -13.03 12.33
CA SER A 169 -10.09 -13.78 11.47
C SER A 169 -8.64 -13.69 11.92
N THR A 170 -7.86 -14.66 11.49
CA THR A 170 -6.41 -14.69 11.71
C THR A 170 -5.76 -13.47 11.06
N THR A 171 -4.87 -12.81 11.79
CA THR A 171 -4.07 -11.73 11.22
C THR A 171 -3.03 -12.27 10.24
N THR A 172 -2.80 -11.50 9.17
CA THR A 172 -1.82 -11.78 8.13
C THR A 172 -0.68 -10.76 8.27
N SER A 173 0.55 -11.26 8.35
CA SER A 173 1.77 -10.46 8.29
C SER A 173 2.54 -10.83 7.03
N ILE A 174 2.97 -9.81 6.29
CA ILE A 174 3.83 -9.93 5.12
C ILE A 174 5.18 -10.51 5.54
N ARG A 175 5.81 -10.01 6.61
CA ARG A 175 7.09 -10.56 7.11
C ARG A 175 6.96 -12.04 7.46
N ARG A 176 5.85 -12.42 8.10
CA ARG A 176 5.57 -13.83 8.43
C ARG A 176 5.42 -14.68 7.17
N TRP A 177 4.66 -14.22 6.18
CA TRP A 177 4.55 -14.91 4.88
C TRP A 177 5.94 -15.13 4.25
N LEU A 178 6.75 -14.06 4.17
CA LEU A 178 8.10 -14.10 3.59
C LEU A 178 9.08 -15.00 4.35
N THR A 179 8.79 -15.40 5.59
CA THR A 179 9.68 -16.24 6.43
C THR A 179 9.17 -17.67 6.64
N THR A 180 7.87 -17.93 6.45
CA THR A 180 7.26 -19.23 6.79
C THR A 180 7.49 -20.28 5.69
N SER A 181 7.17 -19.96 4.43
CA SER A 181 7.30 -20.92 3.33
C SER A 181 7.61 -20.24 2.01
N PRO A 182 8.69 -20.62 1.30
CA PRO A 182 8.96 -20.12 -0.05
C PRO A 182 7.97 -20.66 -1.09
N ARG A 183 7.07 -21.56 -0.72
CA ARG A 183 6.08 -22.22 -1.60
C ARG A 183 4.66 -21.69 -1.43
N SER A 184 4.49 -20.55 -0.76
CA SER A 184 3.19 -19.94 -0.48
C SER A 184 2.97 -18.69 -1.33
N VAL A 185 1.72 -18.48 -1.74
CA VAL A 185 1.29 -17.27 -2.46
C VAL A 185 0.61 -16.32 -1.47
N LEU A 186 0.86 -15.02 -1.61
CA LEU A 186 0.09 -13.99 -0.90
C LEU A 186 -0.98 -13.42 -1.83
N PHE A 187 -2.24 -13.61 -1.48
CA PHE A 187 -3.35 -12.91 -2.13
C PHE A 187 -3.67 -11.64 -1.35
N LEU A 188 -3.67 -10.50 -2.04
CA LEU A 188 -4.10 -9.20 -1.54
C LEU A 188 -5.41 -8.81 -2.20
N THR A 189 -6.49 -8.71 -1.43
CA THR A 189 -7.76 -8.16 -1.93
C THR A 189 -7.67 -6.64 -1.96
N ALA A 190 -7.63 -6.05 -3.16
CA ALA A 190 -7.65 -4.60 -3.36
C ALA A 190 -9.04 -4.05 -3.68
N GLY A 191 -9.97 -4.90 -4.15
CA GLY A 191 -11.33 -4.50 -4.52
C GLY A 191 -11.39 -3.65 -5.80
N ALA A 192 -12.59 -3.48 -6.38
CA ALA A 192 -12.82 -2.78 -7.65
C ALA A 192 -12.60 -1.25 -7.61
N GLY A 193 -11.88 -0.75 -6.61
CA GLY A 193 -11.62 0.68 -6.45
C GLY A 193 -10.55 0.93 -5.41
N VAL A 194 -9.32 1.13 -5.87
CA VAL A 194 -8.16 1.60 -5.09
C VAL A 194 -8.43 2.93 -4.32
N ASN A 195 -9.60 3.54 -4.53
CA ASN A 195 -10.06 4.78 -3.92
C ASN A 195 -11.07 4.64 -2.77
N ASP A 196 -11.56 3.44 -2.42
CA ASP A 196 -12.29 3.27 -1.15
C ASP A 196 -11.27 3.29 0.02
N GLY A 197 -11.62 3.85 1.18
CA GLY A 197 -10.69 4.08 2.29
C GLY A 197 -10.05 2.79 2.85
N ALA A 198 -10.70 1.63 2.68
CA ALA A 198 -10.09 0.32 2.96
C ALA A 198 -8.97 -0.04 1.97
N CYS A 199 -9.04 0.47 0.73
CA CYS A 199 -8.11 0.16 -0.36
C CYS A 199 -6.87 1.07 -0.37
N ARG A 200 -6.84 2.14 0.45
CA ARG A 200 -5.69 3.05 0.56
C ARG A 200 -4.44 2.39 1.13
N SER A 201 -4.58 1.34 1.93
CA SER A 201 -3.43 0.60 2.49
C SER A 201 -2.83 -0.44 1.53
N VAL A 202 -3.45 -0.70 0.38
CA VAL A 202 -2.99 -1.67 -0.63
C VAL A 202 -1.60 -1.30 -1.14
N GLN A 203 -1.39 -0.02 -1.47
CA GLN A 203 -0.09 0.44 -1.95
C GLN A 203 0.98 0.30 -0.88
N ALA A 204 0.65 0.58 0.38
CA ALA A 204 1.58 0.36 1.50
C ALA A 204 1.95 -1.12 1.65
N ALA A 205 1.02 -2.06 1.41
CA ALA A 205 1.31 -3.49 1.42
C ALA A 205 2.23 -3.91 0.25
N ILE A 206 1.98 -3.41 -0.96
CA ILE A 206 2.83 -3.63 -2.15
C ILE A 206 4.25 -3.10 -1.90
N ASP A 207 4.36 -1.85 -1.43
CA ASP A 207 5.63 -1.20 -1.14
C ASP A 207 6.38 -1.95 -0.02
N CYS A 208 5.65 -2.48 0.98
CA CYS A 208 6.22 -3.29 2.04
C CYS A 208 6.82 -4.61 1.51
N VAL A 209 6.11 -5.35 0.66
CA VAL A 209 6.65 -6.56 0.02
C VAL A 209 7.90 -6.23 -0.80
N ALA A 210 7.81 -5.23 -1.67
CA ALA A 210 8.91 -4.84 -2.54
C ALA A 210 10.16 -4.48 -1.73
N ARG A 211 10.01 -3.65 -0.69
CA ARG A 211 11.10 -3.25 0.20
C ARG A 211 11.72 -4.43 0.94
N LEU A 212 10.90 -5.32 1.52
CA LEU A 212 11.40 -6.48 2.27
C LEU A 212 12.18 -7.46 1.40
N GLU A 213 11.74 -7.65 0.17
CA GLU A 213 12.39 -8.49 -0.83
C GLU A 213 13.71 -7.88 -1.31
N VAL A 214 13.72 -6.59 -1.67
CA VAL A 214 14.94 -5.86 -2.06
C VAL A 214 15.97 -5.86 -0.94
N ASN A 215 15.56 -5.60 0.30
CA ASN A 215 16.44 -5.65 1.48
C ASN A 215 17.02 -7.05 1.71
N ALA A 216 16.35 -8.10 1.23
CA ALA A 216 16.84 -9.47 1.27
C ALA A 216 17.66 -9.87 0.03
N GLY A 217 18.01 -8.91 -0.85
CA GLY A 217 18.81 -9.13 -2.05
C GLY A 217 18.06 -9.82 -3.20
N ARG A 218 16.73 -9.80 -3.18
CA ARG A 218 15.88 -10.43 -4.21
C ARG A 218 15.36 -9.41 -5.21
N GLU A 219 15.13 -9.87 -6.44
CA GLU A 219 14.54 -9.04 -7.49
C GLU A 219 13.02 -9.00 -7.32
N VAL A 220 12.41 -7.85 -7.55
CA VAL A 220 10.95 -7.66 -7.50
C VAL A 220 10.46 -7.17 -8.85
N GLN A 221 9.50 -7.88 -9.42
CA GLN A 221 8.83 -7.50 -10.66
C GLN A 221 7.37 -7.21 -10.37
N ILE A 222 6.95 -5.98 -10.63
CA ILE A 222 5.54 -5.58 -10.53
C ILE A 222 4.95 -5.61 -11.94
N VAL A 223 3.94 -6.46 -12.13
CA VAL A 223 3.28 -6.69 -13.42
C VAL A 223 1.83 -6.24 -13.30
N GLN A 224 1.49 -5.14 -13.95
CA GLN A 224 0.11 -4.67 -14.09
C GLN A 224 -0.44 -5.09 -15.45
N ILE A 225 -1.45 -5.95 -15.47
CA ILE A 225 -2.10 -6.35 -16.72
C ILE A 225 -3.38 -5.55 -16.87
N HIS A 226 -3.36 -4.60 -17.80
CA HIS A 226 -4.53 -3.86 -18.25
C HIS A 226 -5.05 -4.52 -19.52
N SER A 227 -6.36 -4.76 -19.61
CA SER A 227 -6.96 -5.17 -20.87
C SER A 227 -6.69 -4.08 -21.92
N ALA A 228 -6.14 -4.47 -23.07
CA ALA A 228 -5.95 -3.55 -24.18
C ALA A 228 -7.31 -2.97 -24.56
N SER A 229 -7.47 -1.66 -24.38
CA SER A 229 -8.65 -0.96 -24.90
C SER A 229 -8.70 -1.24 -26.40
N ALA A 230 -9.78 -1.91 -26.83
CA ALA A 230 -10.07 -2.14 -28.24
C ALA A 230 -10.47 -0.81 -28.91
N SER A 231 -9.50 0.08 -29.07
CA SER A 231 -9.62 1.32 -29.81
C SER A 231 -8.23 1.68 -30.29
N GLY A 232 -7.90 1.18 -31.49
CA GLY A 232 -6.66 1.53 -32.16
C GLY A 232 -6.61 3.04 -32.40
N THR A 233 -5.63 3.70 -31.81
CA THR A 233 -5.09 4.95 -32.36
C THR A 233 -3.61 4.99 -32.02
N SER A 234 -2.79 4.71 -33.03
CA SER A 234 -1.38 5.07 -33.05
C SER A 234 -1.27 6.57 -32.85
N LEU A 235 -0.53 7.02 -31.82
CA LEU A 235 0.36 8.17 -31.91
C LEU A 235 1.25 8.25 -30.66
N ARG A 236 2.51 8.59 -30.94
CA ARG A 236 3.65 8.74 -30.04
C ARG A 236 3.32 9.59 -28.82
N ASP A 237 3.74 9.13 -27.64
CA ASP A 237 4.19 10.05 -26.61
C ASP A 237 5.40 9.48 -25.86
N VAL A 238 6.48 10.24 -25.89
CA VAL A 238 7.76 9.94 -25.26
C VAL A 238 7.64 10.40 -23.81
N SER A 239 7.53 9.46 -22.86
CA SER A 239 7.78 9.78 -21.45
C SER A 239 9.28 9.97 -21.24
N PRO A 240 9.75 11.04 -20.57
CA PRO A 240 11.16 11.17 -20.22
C PRO A 240 11.55 10.13 -19.15
N PRO A 241 12.81 9.68 -19.13
CA PRO A 241 13.26 8.62 -18.22
C PRO A 241 13.23 9.08 -16.76
N SER A 242 12.73 8.19 -15.90
CA SER A 242 12.71 8.32 -14.44
C SER A 242 14.13 8.55 -13.90
N VAL A 243 14.32 9.63 -13.14
CA VAL A 243 15.62 9.96 -12.51
C VAL A 243 15.81 9.10 -11.24
N PRO A 244 16.99 8.48 -11.01
CA PRO A 244 17.27 7.69 -9.82
C PRO A 244 17.24 8.52 -8.51
N TRP A 245 16.79 7.88 -7.42
CA TRP A 245 16.50 8.48 -6.12
C TRP A 245 17.70 9.08 -5.36
N GLN A 246 18.94 8.81 -5.77
CA GLN A 246 20.16 9.24 -5.07
C GLN A 246 20.46 10.75 -5.15
N ALA A 247 19.71 11.52 -5.95
CA ALA A 247 19.95 12.96 -6.13
C ALA A 247 19.13 13.88 -5.20
N ARG A 248 18.34 13.36 -4.23
CA ARG A 248 17.44 14.20 -3.40
C ARG A 248 17.90 14.49 -1.97
N THR A 249 19.03 13.97 -1.51
CA THR A 249 19.52 14.19 -0.13
C THR A 249 20.62 15.24 0.02
N GLU A 250 20.98 15.97 -1.04
CA GLU A 250 21.83 17.16 -0.89
C GLU A 250 20.96 18.42 -0.79
N GLY A 251 20.62 18.75 0.46
CA GLY A 251 20.16 20.08 0.83
C GLY A 251 18.78 20.12 1.49
N ARG A 252 18.76 19.94 2.82
CA ARG A 252 18.47 21.00 3.79
C ARG A 252 18.30 20.43 5.19
N CYS A 253 19.06 21.02 6.11
CA CYS A 253 18.77 21.05 7.54
C CYS A 253 17.55 21.93 7.83
#